data_AF-A0A6G0UJZ6-F1
#
_entry.id   AF-A0A6G0UJZ6-F1
#
_cell.length_a   1.000
_cell.length_b   1.000
_cell.length_c   1.000
_cell.angle_alpha   90.00
_cell.angle_beta   90.00
_cell.angle_gamma   90.00
#
_symmetry.space_group_name_H-M   'P 1'
#
loop_
_entity.id
_entity.type
_entity.pdbx_description
1 polymer ?
#
loop_
_entity_poly.entity_id
_entity_poly.type
_entity_poly.pdbx_seq_one_letter_code
_entity_poly.pdbx_strand_id
1 'polypeptide(L)'
;MEETEDNPKCCSCFPLMPSLKIISLFLAILHFIGLILFSFFGFYSIGLFPFAVLSLIMFIVSFLYWKGLRKENDFLMIPFLVAEILLRVICGFILCFLWGTFILASFNMIVIESPIENTTGPQLFFFIAMFSTIFYGLFVKFFFPFYRGYNIIRKINNRRRMIAEESQYMKICFTSRPTML
;
A
#
# COMPACT_ATOMS: atom_id res chain seq x y z
N MET A 1 -20.50 8.92 34.75
CA MET A 1 -19.15 9.09 35.32
C MET A 1 -18.17 8.99 34.18
N GLU A 2 -17.50 10.09 33.95
CA GLU A 2 -16.56 10.32 32.86
C GLU A 2 -15.19 9.91 33.40
N GLU A 3 -14.75 8.69 33.07
CA GLU A 3 -13.36 8.28 33.28
C GLU A 3 -12.58 8.58 32.01
N THR A 4 -11.96 9.76 32.01
CA THR A 4 -10.85 10.12 31.14
C THR A 4 -9.63 9.30 31.50
N GLU A 5 -9.44 8.15 30.83
CA GLU A 5 -8.14 7.48 30.85
C GLU A 5 -7.10 8.32 30.10
N ASP A 6 -6.10 8.76 30.86
CA ASP A 6 -4.86 9.41 30.44
C ASP A 6 -4.21 8.70 29.24
N ASN A 7 -4.39 9.24 28.04
CA ASN A 7 -3.42 9.03 26.97
C ASN A 7 -2.30 10.06 27.14
N PRO A 8 -1.03 9.64 27.22
CA PRO A 8 0.07 10.59 27.29
C PRO A 8 0.05 11.44 26.03
N LYS A 9 -0.18 12.75 26.23
CA LYS A 9 0.04 13.81 25.25
C LYS A 9 1.51 13.80 24.86
N CYS A 10 1.91 12.95 23.92
CA CYS A 10 3.25 13.01 23.34
C CYS A 10 3.14 13.21 21.83
N CYS A 11 3.46 14.46 21.46
CA CYS A 11 3.58 15.02 20.13
C CYS A 11 2.28 15.08 19.34
N SER A 12 1.93 16.29 18.91
CA SER A 12 0.97 16.59 17.85
C SER A 12 1.32 15.80 16.59
N CYS A 13 0.86 14.55 16.55
CA CYS A 13 0.93 13.69 15.39
C CYS A 13 0.10 14.39 14.32
N PHE A 14 0.73 14.79 13.22
CA PHE A 14 0.04 15.14 11.99
C PHE A 14 -1.15 14.19 11.83
N PRO A 15 -2.38 14.67 11.57
CA PRO A 15 -3.55 13.83 11.70
C PRO A 15 -3.51 12.73 10.61
N LEU A 16 -2.95 11.57 10.99
CA LEU A 16 -2.57 10.48 10.10
C LEU A 16 -3.75 10.03 9.26
N MET A 17 -4.95 10.02 9.84
CA MET A 17 -6.18 9.60 9.17
C MET A 17 -6.63 10.56 8.06
N PRO A 18 -6.80 11.88 8.31
CA PRO A 18 -7.00 12.86 7.24
C PRO A 18 -5.94 12.79 6.13
N SER A 19 -4.65 12.71 6.50
CA SER A 19 -3.57 12.62 5.52
C SER A 19 -3.67 11.36 4.67
N LEU A 20 -3.93 10.19 5.27
CA LEU A 20 -4.10 8.93 4.54
C LEU A 20 -5.31 8.96 3.60
N LYS A 21 -6.40 9.62 3.98
CA LYS A 21 -7.57 9.81 3.10
C LYS A 21 -7.20 10.64 1.87
N ILE A 22 -6.47 11.74 2.05
CA ILE A 22 -6.02 12.57 0.93
C ILE A 22 -5.03 11.81 0.04
N ILE A 23 -4.04 11.15 0.65
CA ILE A 23 -3.00 10.41 -0.08
C ILE A 23 -3.61 9.23 -0.86
N SER A 24 -4.51 8.44 -0.26
CA SER A 24 -5.16 7.31 -0.96
C SER A 24 -6.06 7.77 -2.10
N LEU A 25 -6.76 8.89 -1.94
CA LEU A 25 -7.55 9.48 -3.02
C LEU A 25 -6.64 9.99 -4.16
N PHE A 26 -5.57 10.69 -3.81
CA PHE A 26 -4.57 11.15 -4.78
C PHE A 26 -3.96 9.96 -5.55
N LEU A 27 -3.63 8.87 -4.86
CA LEU A 27 -3.08 7.66 -5.48
C LEU A 27 -4.08 7.01 -6.44
N ALA A 28 -5.37 6.95 -6.06
CA ALA A 28 -6.42 6.48 -6.95
C ALA A 28 -6.52 7.37 -8.21
N ILE A 29 -6.54 8.69 -8.05
CA ILE A 29 -6.57 9.63 -9.18
C ILE A 29 -5.35 9.43 -10.09
N LEU A 30 -4.16 9.26 -9.52
CA LEU A 30 -2.93 9.02 -10.28
C LEU A 30 -3.02 7.73 -11.11
N HIS A 31 -3.50 6.64 -10.53
CA HIS A 31 -3.69 5.38 -11.25
C HIS A 31 -4.80 5.46 -12.30
N PHE A 32 -5.84 6.27 -12.07
CA PHE A 32 -6.87 6.53 -13.07
C PHE A 32 -6.32 7.33 -14.27
N ILE A 33 -5.51 8.36 -14.02
CA ILE A 33 -4.81 9.10 -15.09
C ILE A 33 -3.87 8.16 -15.84
N GLY A 34 -3.09 7.36 -15.12
CA GLY A 34 -2.21 6.35 -15.71
C GLY A 34 -2.96 5.35 -16.59
N LEU A 35 -4.12 4.86 -16.14
CA LEU A 35 -5.00 4.00 -16.92
C LEU A 35 -5.40 4.65 -18.25
N ILE A 36 -5.82 5.92 -18.25
CA ILE A 36 -6.19 6.64 -19.47
C ILE A 36 -4.99 6.73 -20.41
N LEU A 37 -3.82 7.12 -19.88
CA LEU A 37 -2.60 7.26 -20.69
C LEU A 37 -2.14 5.93 -21.29
N PHE A 38 -2.02 4.87 -20.48
CA PHE A 38 -1.59 3.56 -20.97
C PHE A 38 -2.61 2.93 -21.92
N SER A 39 -3.91 3.20 -21.74
CA SER A 39 -4.93 2.76 -22.70
C SER A 39 -4.78 3.50 -24.02
N PHE A 40 -4.55 4.82 -23.98
CA PHE A 40 -4.31 5.62 -25.18
C PHE A 40 -3.06 5.16 -25.93
N PHE A 41 -1.93 4.99 -25.24
CA PHE A 41 -0.70 4.48 -25.85
C PHE A 41 -0.80 3.01 -26.27
N GLY A 42 -1.67 2.23 -25.62
CA GLY A 42 -1.95 0.83 -25.96
C GLY A 42 -2.52 0.64 -27.36
N PHE A 43 -3.16 1.66 -27.94
CA PHE A 43 -3.58 1.63 -29.35
C PHE A 43 -2.39 1.68 -30.32
N TYR A 44 -1.26 2.25 -29.89
CA TYR A 44 -0.04 2.36 -30.70
C TYR A 44 0.96 1.23 -30.44
N SER A 45 0.93 0.64 -29.24
CA SER A 45 1.80 -0.48 -28.88
C SER A 45 1.09 -1.44 -27.93
N ILE A 46 0.85 -2.67 -28.40
CA ILE A 46 0.20 -3.74 -27.65
C ILE A 46 0.97 -4.07 -26.35
N GLY A 47 2.29 -3.87 -26.34
CA GLY A 47 3.14 -4.09 -25.16
C GLY A 47 2.80 -3.19 -23.97
N LEU A 48 2.04 -2.11 -24.18
CA LEU A 48 1.60 -1.20 -23.11
C LEU A 48 0.28 -1.60 -22.46
N PHE A 49 -0.48 -2.51 -23.08
CA PHE A 49 -1.77 -2.96 -22.56
C PHE A 49 -1.71 -3.59 -21.15
N PRO A 50 -0.69 -4.42 -20.80
CA PRO A 50 -0.54 -4.92 -19.44
C PRO A 50 -0.39 -3.82 -18.37
N PHE A 51 0.22 -2.69 -18.71
CA PHE A 51 0.37 -1.55 -17.79
C PHE A 51 -0.95 -0.80 -17.58
N ALA A 52 -1.82 -0.76 -18.59
CA ALA A 52 -3.18 -0.26 -18.45
C ALA A 52 -3.99 -1.14 -17.47
N VAL A 53 -3.94 -2.47 -17.65
CA VAL A 53 -4.61 -3.42 -16.75
C VAL A 53 -4.07 -3.29 -15.32
N LEU A 54 -2.75 -3.19 -15.14
CA LEU A 54 -2.14 -2.98 -13.83
C LEU A 54 -2.63 -1.67 -13.20
N SER A 55 -2.69 -0.58 -13.98
CA SER A 55 -3.18 0.72 -13.50
C SER A 55 -4.65 0.66 -13.09
N LEU A 56 -5.49 -0.10 -13.81
CA LEU A 56 -6.88 -0.33 -13.43
C LEU A 56 -6.99 -1.07 -12.08
N ILE A 57 -6.22 -2.15 -11.91
CA ILE A 57 -6.21 -2.92 -10.66
C ILE A 57 -5.78 -2.00 -9.51
N MET A 58 -4.70 -1.25 -9.68
CA MET A 58 -4.16 -0.32 -8.67
C MET A 58 -5.14 0.81 -8.34
N PHE A 59 -5.88 1.32 -9.34
CA PHE A 59 -6.96 2.27 -9.13
C PHE A 59 -8.06 1.69 -8.23
N ILE A 60 -8.56 0.50 -8.57
CA ILE A 60 -9.65 -0.16 -7.82
C ILE A 60 -9.23 -0.37 -6.37
N VAL A 61 -8.05 -0.94 -6.11
CA VAL A 61 -7.61 -1.21 -4.74
C VAL A 61 -7.34 0.07 -3.96
N SER A 62 -6.76 1.11 -4.58
CA SER A 62 -6.54 2.41 -3.94
C SER A 62 -7.86 3.09 -3.57
N PHE A 63 -8.85 3.00 -4.46
CA PHE A 63 -10.20 3.51 -4.20
C PHE A 63 -10.93 2.74 -3.10
N LEU A 64 -10.81 1.40 -3.08
CA LEU A 64 -11.34 0.57 -2.00
C LEU A 64 -10.71 0.93 -0.65
N TYR A 65 -9.40 1.18 -0.62
CA TYR A 65 -8.71 1.62 0.59
C TYR A 65 -9.21 2.98 1.08
N TRP A 66 -9.35 3.96 0.18
CA TRP A 66 -9.94 5.26 0.51
C TRP A 66 -11.37 5.12 1.06
N LYS A 67 -12.20 4.30 0.42
CA LYS A 67 -13.57 4.01 0.85
C LYS A 67 -13.59 3.30 2.20
N GLY A 68 -12.65 2.39 2.44
CA GLY A 68 -12.44 1.70 3.72
C GLY A 68 -12.11 2.68 4.84
N LEU A 69 -11.20 3.63 4.61
CA LEU A 69 -10.91 4.72 5.55
C LEU A 69 -12.12 5.62 5.82
N ARG A 70 -12.95 5.89 4.81
CA ARG A 70 -14.14 6.76 4.96
C ARG A 70 -15.26 6.06 5.73
N LYS A 71 -15.47 4.78 5.48
CA LYS A 71 -16.52 3.97 6.11
C LYS A 71 -16.06 3.23 7.36
N GLU A 72 -14.81 3.43 7.77
CA GLU A 72 -14.16 2.67 8.86
C GLU A 72 -14.34 1.16 8.67
N ASN A 73 -14.21 0.67 7.44
CA ASN A 73 -14.38 -0.75 7.10
C ASN A 73 -13.01 -1.34 6.76
N ASP A 74 -12.52 -2.18 7.67
CA ASP A 74 -11.22 -2.83 7.59
C ASP A 74 -11.15 -3.87 6.45
N PHE A 75 -12.24 -4.56 6.13
CA PHE A 75 -12.27 -5.55 5.05
C PHE A 75 -12.01 -4.92 3.67
N LEU A 76 -12.48 -3.69 3.43
CA LEU A 76 -12.23 -2.97 2.18
C LEU A 76 -10.78 -2.51 2.02
N MET A 77 -10.02 -2.44 3.12
CA MET A 77 -8.63 -1.97 3.12
C MET A 77 -7.63 -3.09 2.85
N ILE A 78 -7.98 -4.35 3.15
CA ILE A 78 -7.10 -5.52 3.01
C ILE A 78 -6.60 -5.71 1.57
N PRO A 79 -7.45 -5.67 0.52
CA PRO A 79 -7.00 -5.92 -0.85
C PRO A 79 -5.88 -4.98 -1.31
N PHE A 80 -5.93 -3.72 -0.89
CA PHE A 80 -4.88 -2.75 -1.16
C PHE A 80 -3.58 -3.11 -0.48
N LEU A 81 -3.61 -3.45 0.82
CA LEU A 81 -2.40 -3.84 1.54
C LEU A 81 -1.73 -5.07 0.92
N VAL A 82 -2.54 -6.06 0.51
CA VAL A 82 -2.05 -7.27 -0.14
C VAL A 82 -1.42 -6.94 -1.50
N ALA A 83 -2.11 -6.16 -2.34
CA ALA A 83 -1.59 -5.73 -3.64
C ALA A 83 -0.26 -4.96 -3.50
N GLU A 84 -0.19 -4.05 -2.53
CA GLU A 84 0.99 -3.26 -2.21
C GLU A 84 2.17 -4.13 -1.73
N ILE A 85 1.92 -5.16 -0.92
CA ILE A 85 2.96 -6.13 -0.51
C ILE A 85 3.46 -6.92 -1.72
N LEU A 86 2.56 -7.46 -2.54
CA LEU A 86 2.91 -8.24 -3.73
C LEU A 86 3.72 -7.40 -4.72
N LEU A 87 3.31 -6.16 -4.96
CA LEU A 87 4.02 -5.22 -5.83
C LEU A 87 5.44 -4.96 -5.32
N ARG A 88 5.63 -4.76 -4.01
CA ARG A 88 6.96 -4.60 -3.42
C ARG A 88 7.82 -5.85 -3.58
N VAL A 89 7.26 -7.03 -3.38
CA VAL A 89 7.99 -8.29 -3.58
C VAL A 89 8.47 -8.41 -5.03
N ILE A 90 7.60 -8.13 -6.02
CA ILE A 90 7.96 -8.13 -7.44
C ILE A 90 9.06 -7.10 -7.73
N CYS A 91 8.92 -5.86 -7.24
CA CYS A 91 9.95 -4.84 -7.39
C CYS A 91 11.28 -5.24 -6.74
N GLY A 92 11.23 -5.94 -5.60
CA GLY A 92 12.41 -6.51 -4.94
C GLY A 92 13.12 -7.54 -5.82
N PHE A 93 12.38 -8.45 -6.46
CA PHE A 93 12.96 -9.38 -7.43
C PHE A 93 13.59 -8.66 -8.61
N ILE A 94 12.90 -7.67 -9.20
CA ILE A 94 13.45 -6.86 -10.31
C ILE A 94 14.75 -6.16 -9.87
N LEU A 95 14.79 -5.62 -8.66
CA LEU A 95 15.99 -5.00 -8.11
C LEU A 95 17.14 -6.00 -7.95
N CYS A 96 16.87 -7.21 -7.47
CA CYS A 96 17.87 -8.28 -7.43
C CYS A 96 18.40 -8.63 -8.82
N PHE A 97 17.52 -8.71 -9.83
CA PHE A 97 17.95 -8.93 -11.21
C PHE A 97 18.81 -7.77 -11.73
N LEU A 98 18.48 -6.51 -11.43
CA LEU A 98 19.30 -5.35 -11.81
C LEU A 98 20.70 -5.43 -11.20
N TRP A 99 20.81 -5.75 -9.91
CA TRP A 99 22.10 -5.99 -9.27
C TRP A 99 22.84 -7.19 -9.88
N GLY A 100 22.14 -8.27 -10.21
CA GLY A 100 22.71 -9.41 -10.93
C GLY A 100 23.26 -9.03 -12.30
N THR A 101 22.52 -8.22 -13.08
CA THR A 101 22.98 -7.74 -14.39
C THR A 101 24.20 -6.84 -14.27
N PHE A 102 24.29 -6.00 -13.23
CA PHE A 102 25.49 -5.21 -12.95
C PHE A 102 26.71 -6.09 -12.68
N ILE A 103 26.56 -7.13 -11.86
CA ILE A 103 27.65 -8.08 -11.55
C ILE A 103 28.11 -8.78 -12.83
N LEU A 104 27.17 -9.32 -13.62
CA LEU A 104 27.49 -10.01 -14.88
C LEU A 104 28.17 -9.07 -15.89
N ALA A 105 27.71 -7.82 -15.99
CA ALA A 105 28.33 -6.81 -16.84
C ALA A 105 29.76 -6.47 -16.37
N SER A 106 30.00 -6.45 -15.04
CA SER A 106 31.33 -6.18 -14.47
C SER A 106 32.37 -7.25 -14.82
N PHE A 107 31.93 -8.49 -15.06
CA PHE A 107 32.78 -9.59 -15.55
C PHE A 107 32.80 -9.70 -17.08
N ASN A 108 32.29 -8.70 -17.80
CA ASN A 108 32.13 -8.73 -19.27
C ASN A 108 31.36 -9.96 -19.79
N MET A 109 30.52 -10.59 -18.95
CA MET A 109 29.69 -11.73 -19.37
C MET A 109 28.46 -11.27 -20.18
N ILE A 110 28.08 -10.00 -20.04
CA ILE A 110 27.02 -9.35 -20.81
C ILE A 110 27.57 -8.03 -21.34
N VAL A 111 27.48 -7.81 -22.66
CA VAL A 111 27.91 -6.57 -23.32
C VAL A 111 26.66 -5.81 -23.76
N ILE A 112 26.39 -4.68 -23.11
CA ILE A 112 25.33 -3.76 -23.49
C ILE A 112 25.98 -2.39 -23.64
N GLU A 113 25.80 -1.79 -24.82
CA GLU A 113 26.28 -0.44 -25.10
C GLU A 113 25.47 0.57 -24.27
N SER A 114 26.18 1.49 -23.64
CA SER A 114 25.54 2.60 -22.94
C SER A 114 24.99 3.59 -23.96
N PRO A 115 23.72 4.03 -23.85
CA PRO A 115 23.18 5.11 -24.67
C PRO A 115 23.71 6.49 -24.25
N ILE A 116 24.43 6.58 -23.13
CA ILE A 116 25.05 7.80 -22.61
C ILE A 116 26.51 7.82 -23.03
N GLU A 117 26.89 8.84 -23.80
CA GLU A 117 28.28 9.12 -24.18
C GLU A 117 29.17 9.18 -22.92
N ASN A 118 30.37 8.59 -23.00
CA ASN A 118 31.35 8.49 -21.91
C ASN A 118 30.98 7.61 -20.71
N THR A 119 29.93 6.79 -20.80
CA THR A 119 29.58 5.83 -19.74
C THR A 119 29.79 4.40 -20.23
N THR A 120 30.42 3.53 -19.44
CA THR A 120 30.53 2.11 -19.77
C THR A 120 29.25 1.36 -19.37
N GLY A 121 28.93 0.26 -20.05
CA GLY A 121 27.77 -0.59 -19.72
C GLY A 121 27.66 -0.96 -18.22
N PRO A 122 28.74 -1.41 -17.56
CA PRO A 122 28.72 -1.69 -16.12
C PRO A 122 28.42 -0.45 -15.26
N GLN A 123 28.97 0.72 -15.59
CA GLN A 123 28.70 1.96 -14.86
C GLN A 123 27.22 2.36 -14.99
N LEU A 124 26.63 2.21 -16.18
CA LEU A 124 25.21 2.45 -16.38
C LEU A 124 24.34 1.55 -15.49
N PHE A 125 24.60 0.24 -15.48
CA PHE A 125 23.85 -0.70 -14.63
C PHE A 125 24.04 -0.42 -13.14
N PHE A 126 25.25 0.00 -12.73
CA PHE A 126 25.50 0.41 -11.35
C PHE A 126 24.62 1.59 -10.94
N PHE A 127 24.59 2.66 -11.75
CA PHE A 127 23.79 3.85 -11.44
C PHE A 127 22.29 3.53 -11.42
N ILE A 128 21.80 2.74 -12.38
CA ILE A 128 20.41 2.30 -12.42
C ILE A 128 20.08 1.48 -11.17
N ALA A 129 20.88 0.48 -10.83
CA ALA A 129 20.65 -0.38 -9.66
C ALA A 129 20.69 0.43 -8.35
N MET A 130 21.63 1.35 -8.20
CA MET A 130 21.74 2.24 -7.03
C MET A 130 20.52 3.14 -6.89
N PHE A 131 20.12 3.82 -7.97
CA PHE A 131 18.96 4.69 -7.96
C PHE A 131 17.68 3.89 -7.67
N SER A 132 17.48 2.76 -8.36
CA SER A 132 16.37 1.85 -8.09
C SER A 132 16.35 1.35 -6.64
N THR A 133 17.51 1.12 -6.01
CA THR A 133 17.59 0.73 -4.59
C THR A 133 17.08 1.83 -3.66
N ILE A 134 17.49 3.08 -3.90
CA ILE A 134 17.03 4.24 -3.11
C ILE A 134 15.51 4.41 -3.25
N PHE A 135 15.00 4.37 -4.49
CA PHE A 135 13.57 4.46 -4.76
C PHE A 135 12.79 3.31 -4.14
N TYR A 136 13.31 2.08 -4.20
CA TYR A 136 12.72 0.93 -3.56
C TYR A 136 12.64 1.10 -2.03
N GLY A 137 13.71 1.60 -1.40
CA GLY A 137 13.72 1.91 0.02
C GLY A 137 12.65 2.93 0.43
N LEU A 138 12.49 4.00 -0.35
CA LEU A 138 11.41 4.99 -0.17
C LEU A 138 10.03 4.35 -0.36
N PHE A 139 9.87 3.52 -1.39
CA PHE A 139 8.64 2.83 -1.71
C PHE A 139 8.21 1.85 -0.60
N VAL A 140 9.15 1.14 0.02
CA VAL A 140 8.92 0.32 1.22
C VAL A 140 8.49 1.19 2.39
N LYS A 141 9.20 2.30 2.66
CA LYS A 141 8.84 3.22 3.75
C LYS A 141 7.44 3.80 3.61
N PHE A 142 7.02 4.09 2.37
CA PHE A 142 5.69 4.64 2.08
C PHE A 142 4.55 3.67 2.45
N PHE A 143 4.81 2.37 2.62
CA PHE A 143 3.81 1.39 3.05
C PHE A 143 3.38 1.54 4.52
N PHE A 144 4.31 1.88 5.40
CA PHE A 144 4.06 1.86 6.85
C PHE A 144 2.90 2.75 7.30
N PRO A 145 2.72 3.98 6.76
CA PRO A 145 1.54 4.79 7.05
C PRO A 145 0.22 4.08 6.72
N PHE A 146 0.11 3.40 5.59
CA PHE A 146 -1.10 2.68 5.20
C PHE A 146 -1.37 1.50 6.13
N TYR A 147 -0.34 0.69 6.42
CA TYR A 147 -0.47 -0.40 7.37
C TYR A 147 -0.89 0.09 8.77
N ARG A 148 -0.33 1.21 9.23
CA ARG A 148 -0.71 1.84 10.51
C ARG A 148 -2.16 2.34 10.48
N GLY A 149 -2.59 2.95 9.37
CA GLY A 149 -3.99 3.36 9.17
C GLY A 149 -4.96 2.20 9.29
N TYR A 150 -4.68 1.08 8.62
CA TYR A 150 -5.46 -0.15 8.74
C TYR A 150 -5.53 -0.66 10.19
N ASN A 151 -4.40 -0.75 10.89
CA ASN A 151 -4.37 -1.25 12.27
C ASN A 151 -5.22 -0.41 13.23
N ILE A 152 -5.24 0.91 13.05
CA ILE A 152 -6.07 1.80 13.86
C ILE A 152 -7.56 1.51 13.61
N ILE A 153 -7.99 1.44 12.34
CA ILE A 153 -9.39 1.13 11.99
C ILE A 153 -9.78 -0.26 12.51
N ARG A 154 -8.91 -1.26 12.34
CA ARG A 154 -9.13 -2.62 12.87
C ARG A 154 -9.30 -2.63 14.38
N LYS A 155 -8.46 -1.89 15.13
CA LYS A 155 -8.56 -1.79 16.58
C LYS A 155 -9.89 -1.15 17.02
N ILE A 156 -10.32 -0.08 16.33
CA ILE A 156 -11.61 0.58 16.58
C ILE A 156 -12.77 -0.39 16.32
N ASN A 157 -12.76 -1.09 15.18
CA ASN A 157 -13.81 -2.05 14.82
C ASN A 157 -13.89 -3.22 15.79
N ASN A 158 -12.74 -3.78 16.19
CA ASN A 158 -12.70 -4.85 17.17
C ASN A 158 -13.26 -4.40 18.52
N ARG A 159 -12.92 -3.18 18.98
CA ARG A 159 -13.49 -2.61 20.20
C ARG A 159 -15.01 -2.45 20.10
N ARG A 160 -15.52 -1.95 18.96
CA ARG A 160 -16.97 -1.81 18.74
C ARG A 160 -17.69 -3.15 18.74
N ARG A 161 -17.10 -4.19 18.14
CA ARG A 161 -17.67 -5.55 18.14
C ARG A 161 -17.72 -6.14 19.54
N MET A 162 -16.66 -6.01 20.33
CA MET A 162 -16.64 -6.48 21.71
C MET A 162 -17.72 -5.80 22.56
N ILE A 163 -17.86 -4.47 22.47
CA ILE A 163 -18.92 -3.74 23.20
C ILE A 163 -20.32 -4.17 22.74
N ALA A 164 -20.52 -4.36 21.43
CA ALA A 164 -21.80 -4.80 20.89
C ALA A 164 -22.17 -6.21 21.36
N GLU A 165 -21.22 -7.15 21.31
CA GLU A 165 -21.38 -8.52 21.80
C GLU A 165 -21.63 -8.53 23.31
N GLU A 166 -20.86 -7.78 24.10
CA GLU A 166 -21.06 -7.65 25.55
C GLU A 166 -22.45 -7.10 25.89
N SER A 167 -22.91 -6.08 25.15
CA SER A 167 -24.28 -5.56 25.32
C SER A 167 -25.37 -6.58 24.98
N GLN A 168 -25.08 -7.48 24.03
CA GLN A 168 -25.99 -8.53 23.61
C GLN A 168 -26.03 -9.67 24.63
N TYR A 169 -24.87 -10.11 25.15
CA TYR A 169 -24.79 -11.06 26.27
C TYR A 169 -25.48 -10.52 27.52
N MET A 170 -25.26 -9.24 27.85
CA MET A 170 -25.92 -8.60 28.99
C MET A 170 -27.44 -8.58 28.79
N LYS A 171 -27.96 -8.23 27.60
CA LYS A 171 -29.40 -8.34 27.30
C LYS A 171 -29.96 -9.77 27.41
N ILE A 172 -29.20 -10.79 27.04
CA ILE A 172 -29.64 -12.20 27.14
C ILE A 172 -29.67 -12.63 28.61
N CYS A 173 -28.65 -12.29 29.40
CA CYS A 173 -28.59 -12.64 30.82
C CYS A 173 -29.60 -11.87 31.69
N PHE A 174 -30.00 -10.65 31.32
CA PHE A 174 -31.03 -9.90 32.04
C PHE A 174 -32.47 -10.21 31.59
N THR A 175 -32.66 -10.92 30.47
CA THR A 175 -33.98 -11.38 30.02
C THR A 175 -34.33 -12.79 30.50
N SER A 176 -33.36 -13.57 31.02
CA SER A 176 -33.66 -14.76 31.80
C SER A 176 -34.24 -14.36 33.16
N ARG A 177 -35.58 -14.35 33.27
CA ARG A 177 -36.26 -14.36 34.57
C ARG A 177 -35.73 -15.56 35.38
N PRO A 178 -35.44 -15.41 36.68
CA PRO A 178 -35.20 -16.56 37.53
C PRO A 178 -36.44 -17.45 37.47
N THR A 179 -36.31 -18.67 36.97
CA THR A 179 -37.27 -19.73 37.23
C THR A 179 -37.23 -19.98 38.73
N MET A 180 -38.17 -19.39 39.47
CA MET A 180 -38.39 -19.74 40.86
C MET A 180 -38.76 -21.22 40.92
N LEU A 181 -37.86 -22.01 41.51
CA LEU A 181 -38.11 -23.36 42.01
C LEU A 181 -38.58 -23.24 43.46
#